data_AF-A0A7S0N076-F1
#
_entry.id   AF-A0A7S0N076-F1
#
_cell.length_a   1.000
_cell.length_b   1.000
_cell.length_c   1.000
_cell.angle_alpha   90.00
_cell.angle_beta   90.00
_cell.angle_gamma   90.00
#
_symmetry.space_group_name_H-M   'P 1'
#
loop_
_entity.id
_entity.type
_entity.pdbx_description
1 polymer ?
#
loop_
_entity_poly.entity_id
_entity_poly.type
_entity_poly.pdbx_seq_one_letter_code
_entity_poly.pdbx_strand_id
1 'polypeptide(L)'
;SPLVTVSVYPAALATHEEVLADSQLFLNTLQKFRVAMGGSLGRIPHVAGKELDLHKLYTQVTGKGGLDKVIRDKLWKEISAVFSFPPTCTSGSYTLRKYYSKFLHDYEQV
;
A
#
# COMPACT_ATOMS: atom_id res chain seq x y z
N SER A 1 -10.78 -32.52 9.88
CA SER A 1 -9.82 -31.63 10.58
C SER A 1 -9.89 -30.25 9.94
N PRO A 2 -10.11 -29.16 10.69
CA PRO A 2 -10.01 -27.84 10.10
C PRO A 2 -8.53 -27.55 9.87
N LEU A 3 -8.17 -27.22 8.63
CA LEU A 3 -6.84 -26.73 8.30
C LEU A 3 -6.69 -25.38 9.02
N VAL A 4 -5.86 -25.34 10.06
CA VAL A 4 -5.32 -24.07 10.55
C VAL A 4 -4.49 -23.54 9.40
N THR A 5 -5.06 -22.62 8.62
CA THR A 5 -4.30 -21.88 7.62
C THR A 5 -3.27 -21.08 8.39
N VAL A 6 -2.05 -21.59 8.47
CA VAL A 6 -0.91 -20.83 8.97
C VAL A 6 -0.83 -19.60 8.07
N SER A 7 -1.09 -18.42 8.64
CA SER A 7 -0.91 -17.17 7.92
C SER A 7 0.53 -17.16 7.42
N VAL A 8 0.71 -17.01 6.10
CA VAL A 8 2.04 -16.94 5.46
C VAL A 8 2.75 -15.64 5.86
N TYR A 9 2.02 -14.71 6.49
CA TYR A 9 2.51 -13.41 6.91
C TYR A 9 2.87 -13.41 8.40
N PRO A 10 3.93 -12.67 8.79
CA PRO A 10 4.26 -12.45 10.20
C PRO A 10 3.13 -11.69 10.91
N ALA A 11 3.10 -11.76 12.24
CA ALA A 11 2.11 -11.02 13.02
C ALA A 11 2.23 -9.50 12.78
N ALA A 12 1.09 -8.82 12.68
CA ALA A 12 1.04 -7.37 12.57
C ALA A 12 1.70 -6.71 13.79
N LEU A 13 2.52 -5.69 13.53
CA LEU A 13 3.19 -4.91 14.57
C LEU A 13 2.35 -3.73 15.09
N ALA A 14 1.28 -3.39 14.36
CA ALA A 14 0.30 -2.35 14.68
C ALA A 14 -0.99 -2.62 13.89
N THR A 15 -2.12 -2.13 14.38
CA THR A 15 -3.42 -2.19 13.69
C THR A 15 -3.48 -1.25 12.49
N HIS A 16 -4.44 -1.48 11.59
CA HIS A 16 -4.69 -0.59 10.45
C HIS A 16 -5.00 0.82 10.92
N GLU A 17 -5.81 0.98 11.96
CA GLU A 17 -6.17 2.28 12.52
C GLU A 17 -4.96 3.06 13.04
N GLU A 18 -4.05 2.40 13.76
CA GLU A 18 -2.84 3.03 14.30
C GLU A 18 -1.91 3.51 13.18
N VAL A 19 -1.69 2.68 12.16
CA VAL A 19 -0.79 3.05 11.06
C VAL A 19 -1.41 4.08 10.12
N LEU A 20 -2.74 4.17 10.06
CA LEU A 20 -3.43 5.25 9.34
C LEU A 20 -3.26 6.61 10.05
N ALA A 21 -3.20 6.61 11.38
CA ALA A 21 -3.03 7.82 12.18
C ALA A 21 -1.59 8.36 12.18
N ASP A 22 -0.58 7.49 12.03
CA ASP A 22 0.84 7.87 12.13
C ASP A 22 1.67 7.33 10.95
N SER A 23 2.13 8.25 10.11
CA SER A 23 2.96 7.96 8.93
C SER A 23 4.33 7.38 9.29
N GLN A 24 4.93 7.82 10.40
CA GLN A 24 6.22 7.29 10.87
C GLN A 24 6.04 5.88 11.42
N LEU A 25 4.98 5.63 12.19
CA LEU A 25 4.64 4.28 12.64
C LEU A 25 4.46 3.34 11.45
N PHE A 26 3.66 3.75 10.46
CA PHE A 26 3.44 3.00 9.22
C PHE A 26 4.74 2.64 8.50
N LEU A 27 5.64 3.61 8.29
CA LEU A 27 6.91 3.33 7.58
C LEU A 27 7.79 2.37 8.38
N ASN A 28 7.85 2.53 9.71
CA ASN A 28 8.62 1.67 10.58
C ASN A 28 8.08 0.22 10.60
N THR A 29 6.78 0.04 10.72
CA THR A 29 6.15 -1.29 10.71
C THR A 29 6.25 -1.94 9.34
N LEU A 30 6.08 -1.19 8.26
CA LEU A 30 6.25 -1.68 6.89
C LEU A 30 7.68 -2.16 6.61
N GLN A 31 8.69 -1.42 7.07
CA GLN A 31 10.09 -1.84 6.92
C GLN A 31 10.38 -3.13 7.69
N LYS A 32 9.95 -3.21 8.96
CA LYS A 32 10.11 -4.40 9.80
C LYS A 32 9.39 -5.62 9.20
N PHE A 33 8.17 -5.43 8.70
CA PHE A 33 7.40 -6.45 8.00
C PHE A 33 8.14 -6.98 6.78
N ARG A 34 8.69 -6.10 5.94
CA ARG A 34 9.44 -6.50 4.74
C ARG A 34 10.70 -7.30 5.08
N VAL A 35 11.40 -6.93 6.15
CA VAL A 35 12.55 -7.70 6.67
C VAL A 35 12.11 -9.06 7.20
N ALA A 36 11.00 -9.14 7.95
CA ALA A 36 10.45 -10.39 8.45
C ALA A 36 9.99 -11.33 7.32
N MET A 37 9.54 -10.78 6.19
CA MET A 37 9.23 -11.52 4.95
C MET A 37 10.48 -11.93 4.15
N GLY A 38 11.69 -11.73 4.67
CA GLY A 38 12.96 -12.08 4.02
C GLY A 38 13.43 -11.09 2.94
N GLY A 39 12.83 -9.91 2.86
CA GLY A 39 13.14 -8.88 1.87
C GLY A 39 13.58 -7.55 2.47
N SER A 40 13.50 -6.49 1.65
CA SER A 40 13.64 -5.11 2.10
C SER A 40 12.63 -4.22 1.37
N LEU A 41 12.29 -3.07 1.95
CA LEU A 41 11.35 -2.12 1.31
C LEU A 41 11.93 -1.56 -0.01
N GLY A 42 13.25 -1.54 -0.18
CA GLY A 42 13.91 -1.00 -1.35
C GLY A 42 13.69 0.50 -1.54
N ARG A 43 14.09 1.03 -2.71
CA ARG A 43 13.92 2.45 -3.04
C ARG A 43 12.50 2.76 -3.47
N ILE A 44 11.90 3.77 -2.84
CA ILE A 44 10.59 4.29 -3.22
C ILE A 44 10.70 5.01 -4.58
N PRO A 45 9.83 4.68 -5.56
CA PRO A 45 9.86 5.27 -6.88
C PRO A 45 9.41 6.73 -6.84
N HIS A 46 9.88 7.51 -7.81
CA HIS A 46 9.36 8.85 -8.07
C HIS A 46 8.27 8.78 -9.14
N VAL A 47 7.10 9.34 -8.86
CA VAL A 47 5.97 9.44 -9.78
C VAL A 47 5.72 10.91 -10.07
N ALA A 48 5.77 11.29 -11.35
CA ALA A 48 5.62 12.66 -11.80
C ALA A 48 6.53 13.68 -11.07
N GLY A 49 7.79 13.29 -10.84
CA GLY A 49 8.81 14.16 -10.24
C GLY A 49 8.80 14.22 -8.71
N LYS A 50 7.89 13.50 -8.03
CA LYS A 50 7.84 13.41 -6.57
C LYS A 50 7.98 11.97 -6.10
N GLU A 51 8.63 11.75 -4.97
CA GLU A 51 8.66 10.44 -4.33
C GLU A 51 7.22 9.98 -4.00
N LEU A 52 6.92 8.70 -4.24
CA LEU A 52 5.60 8.15 -4.00
C LEU A 52 5.31 8.06 -2.50
N ASP A 53 4.30 8.79 -2.05
CA ASP A 53 3.80 8.69 -0.69
C ASP A 53 3.04 7.36 -0.47
N LEU A 54 3.75 6.38 0.11
CA LEU A 54 3.21 5.05 0.40
C LEU A 54 2.13 5.10 1.49
N HIS A 55 2.25 5.98 2.48
CA HIS A 55 1.27 6.10 3.57
C HIS A 55 -0.05 6.66 3.04
N LYS A 56 0.01 7.73 2.26
CA LYS A 56 -1.18 8.27 1.58
C LYS A 56 -1.80 7.23 0.65
N LEU A 57 -0.98 6.50 -0.11
CA LEU A 57 -1.48 5.46 -1.02
C LEU A 57 -2.20 4.35 -0.26
N TYR A 58 -1.62 3.89 0.84
CA TYR A 58 -2.23 2.92 1.75
C TYR A 58 -3.58 3.42 2.25
N THR A 59 -3.61 4.60 2.85
CA THR A 59 -4.81 5.24 3.40
C THR A 59 -5.93 5.37 2.37
N GLN A 60 -5.60 5.74 1.12
CA GLN A 60 -6.61 5.86 0.07
C GLN A 60 -7.22 4.51 -0.35
N VAL A 61 -6.42 3.44 -0.37
CA VAL A 61 -6.89 2.12 -0.78
C VAL A 61 -7.65 1.42 0.34
N THR A 62 -7.11 1.39 1.56
CA THR A 62 -7.76 0.75 2.71
C THR A 62 -9.04 1.49 3.11
N GLY A 63 -9.05 2.84 3.05
CA GLY A 63 -10.26 3.65 3.24
C GLY A 63 -11.36 3.39 2.19
N LYS A 64 -11.03 2.74 1.06
CA LYS A 64 -11.98 2.31 0.02
C LYS A 64 -12.35 0.82 0.11
N GLY A 65 -11.91 0.13 1.17
CA GLY A 65 -12.17 -1.28 1.44
C GLY A 65 -11.11 -2.23 0.85
N GLY A 66 -9.88 -1.76 0.70
CA GLY A 66 -8.73 -2.57 0.33
C GLY A 66 -8.54 -2.76 -1.18
N LEU A 67 -7.45 -3.45 -1.53
CA LEU A 67 -6.99 -3.60 -2.91
C LEU A 67 -8.06 -4.27 -3.80
N ASP A 68 -8.67 -5.34 -3.31
CA ASP A 68 -9.66 -6.12 -4.07
C ASP A 68 -10.89 -5.29 -4.43
N LYS A 69 -11.39 -4.49 -3.48
CA LYS A 69 -12.52 -3.60 -3.72
C LYS A 69 -12.15 -2.49 -4.70
N VAL A 70 -10.97 -1.90 -4.56
CA VAL A 70 -10.48 -0.86 -5.49
C VAL A 70 -10.32 -1.38 -6.92
N ILE A 71 -9.83 -2.61 -7.10
CA ILE A 71 -9.71 -3.24 -8.42
C ILE A 71 -11.10 -3.53 -9.01
N ARG A 72 -11.98 -4.17 -8.23
CA ARG A 72 -13.33 -4.56 -8.65
C ARG A 72 -14.17 -3.34 -9.05
N ASP A 73 -14.13 -2.29 -8.24
CA ASP A 73 -14.93 -1.08 -8.42
C ASP A 73 -14.23 -0.06 -9.34
N LYS A 74 -13.05 -0.39 -9.90
CA LYS A 74 -12.23 0.44 -10.82
C LYS A 74 -11.87 1.83 -10.24
N LEU A 75 -11.60 1.91 -8.94
CA LEU A 75 -11.40 3.18 -8.20
C LEU A 75 -10.01 3.81 -8.36
N TRP A 76 -9.10 3.18 -9.12
CA TRP A 76 -7.74 3.70 -9.32
C TRP A 76 -7.68 5.10 -9.92
N LYS A 77 -8.65 5.45 -10.79
CA LYS A 77 -8.74 6.80 -11.37
C LYS A 77 -9.02 7.84 -10.29
N GLU A 78 -9.96 7.55 -9.39
CA GLU A 78 -10.31 8.42 -8.26
C GLU A 78 -9.12 8.57 -7.30
N ILE A 79 -8.49 7.45 -6.91
CA ILE A 79 -7.30 7.48 -6.05
C ILE A 79 -6.20 8.33 -6.68
N SER A 80 -5.94 8.16 -7.98
CA SER A 80 -4.93 8.95 -8.69
C SER A 80 -5.21 10.45 -8.71
N ALA A 81 -6.48 10.87 -8.67
CA ALA A 81 -6.84 12.28 -8.62
C ALA A 81 -6.41 12.94 -7.30
N VAL A 82 -6.41 12.18 -6.18
CA VAL A 82 -5.97 12.65 -4.86
C VAL A 82 -4.46 12.93 -4.80
N PHE A 83 -3.67 12.31 -5.70
CA PHE A 83 -2.23 12.57 -5.82
C PHE A 83 -1.91 13.81 -6.66
N SER A 84 -2.92 14.42 -7.30
CA SER A 84 -2.79 15.66 -8.08
C SER A 84 -1.60 15.61 -9.05
N PHE A 85 -1.45 14.48 -9.75
CA PHE A 85 -0.40 14.35 -10.75
C PHE A 85 -0.58 15.41 -11.86
N PRO A 86 0.52 15.88 -12.48
CA PRO A 86 0.45 16.78 -13.62
C PRO A 86 -0.45 16.20 -14.73
N PRO A 87 -1.14 17.04 -15.52
CA PRO A 87 -1.99 16.59 -16.63
C PRO A 87 -1.25 15.71 -17.66
N THR A 88 0.06 15.86 -17.76
CA THR A 88 0.94 15.05 -18.61
C THR A 88 1.15 13.62 -18.12
N CYS A 89 0.79 13.31 -16.86
CA CYS A 89 0.90 11.98 -16.27
C CYS A 89 -0.34 11.13 -16.60
N THR A 90 -0.39 10.59 -17.81
CA THR A 90 -1.51 9.74 -18.27
C THR A 90 -1.51 8.33 -17.66
N SER A 91 -0.41 7.91 -17.04
CA SER A 91 -0.21 6.58 -16.46
C SER A 91 -0.29 6.54 -14.92
N GLY A 92 -0.77 7.60 -14.27
CA GLY A 92 -0.78 7.72 -12.80
C GLY A 92 -1.53 6.58 -12.11
N SER A 93 -2.75 6.27 -12.55
CA SER A 93 -3.58 5.19 -12.00
C SER A 93 -2.95 3.80 -12.16
N TYR A 94 -2.36 3.51 -13.32
CA TYR A 94 -1.59 2.27 -13.54
C TYR A 94 -0.37 2.18 -12.62
N THR A 95 0.36 3.29 -12.50
CA THR A 95 1.58 3.39 -11.69
C THR A 95 1.27 3.16 -10.21
N LEU A 96 0.21 3.78 -9.68
CA LEU A 96 -0.23 3.56 -8.30
C LEU A 96 -0.61 2.10 -8.05
N ARG A 97 -1.39 1.48 -8.94
CA ARG A 97 -1.74 0.06 -8.84
C ARG A 97 -0.51 -0.83 -8.76
N LYS A 98 0.44 -0.63 -9.68
CA LYS A 98 1.70 -1.40 -9.73
C LYS A 98 2.48 -1.29 -8.43
N TYR A 99 2.62 -0.09 -7.87
CA TYR A 99 3.39 0.11 -6.66
C TYR A 99 2.66 -0.31 -5.39
N TYR A 100 1.33 -0.23 -5.36
CA TYR A 100 0.54 -0.82 -4.29
C TYR A 100 0.78 -2.32 -4.20
N SER A 101 0.62 -3.02 -5.34
CA SER A 101 0.86 -4.47 -5.40
C SER A 101 2.28 -4.85 -4.97
N LYS A 102 3.27 -4.03 -5.33
CA LYS A 102 4.68 -4.29 -4.98
C LYS A 102 4.99 -4.05 -3.50
N PHE A 103 4.53 -2.93 -2.93
CA PHE A 103 5.00 -2.48 -1.61
C PHE A 103 4.00 -2.71 -0.48
N LEU A 104 2.71 -2.80 -0.77
CA LEU A 104 1.66 -2.72 0.25
C LEU A 104 0.73 -3.94 0.28
N HIS A 105 0.60 -4.70 -0.82
CA HIS A 105 -0.35 -5.81 -0.88
C HIS A 105 -0.17 -6.83 0.26
N ASP A 106 1.05 -7.34 0.47
CA ASP A 106 1.33 -8.28 1.56
C ASP A 106 1.11 -7.66 2.94
N TYR A 107 1.40 -6.37 3.08
CA TYR A 107 1.26 -5.63 4.34
C TYR A 107 -0.22 -5.37 4.68
N GLU A 108 -1.10 -5.29 3.68
CA GLU A 108 -2.55 -5.17 3.89
C GLU A 108 -3.16 -6.47 4.45
N GLN A 109 -2.52 -7.63 4.24
CA GLN A 109 -3.06 -8.93 4.65
C GLN A 109 -2.87 -9.25 6.14
N VAL A 110 -2.12 -8.43 6.88
CA VAL A 110 -1.84 -8.63 8.31
C VAL A 110 -2.70 -7.79 9.23
#